data_AF-A0A8K0LFK8-F1
#
_entry.id   AF-A0A8K0LFK8-F1
#
_cell.length_a   1.000
_cell.length_b   1.000
_cell.length_c   1.000
_cell.angle_alpha   90.00
_cell.angle_beta   90.00
_cell.angle_gamma   90.00
#
_symmetry.space_group_name_H-M   'P 1'
#
loop_
_entity.id
_entity.type
_entity.pdbx_description
1 polymer ?
#
loop_
_entity_poly.entity_id
_entity_poly.type
_entity_poly.pdbx_seq_one_letter_code
_entity_poly.pdbx_strand_id
1 'polypeptide(L)'
;MYHPSTKTHLFWDVGLSQDPKEYTQFVAEHTVKLLYARSPRLSLIEQLKKRGVQAEDISVVIFSHHHWDHSRPIRSMFPNATGYFGLGTWDHFAPGLFHEEPYDPAGKGDANFFHPTKATERSKELSGSWIPYGPFDRAMDFFRDGSLWVLDAPGHMPGNLAAVVCTSDGERSSALLLWSDKGTTNCSPAVVSAGSVRVST
;
A
#
# COMPACT_ATOMS: atom_id res chain seq x y z
N MET A 1 6.15 -7.16 -6.45
CA MET A 1 5.86 -7.65 -7.82
C MET A 1 6.90 -7.07 -8.77
N TYR A 2 7.35 -7.82 -9.78
CA TYR A 2 8.08 -7.27 -10.93
C TYR A 2 7.21 -7.43 -12.17
N HIS A 3 6.99 -6.33 -12.89
CA HIS A 3 6.22 -6.31 -14.12
C HIS A 3 7.18 -6.19 -15.33
N PRO A 4 7.38 -7.26 -16.13
CA PRO A 4 8.42 -7.30 -17.15
C PRO A 4 8.23 -6.28 -18.28
N SER A 5 7.00 -6.09 -18.74
CA SER A 5 6.71 -5.24 -19.91
C SER A 5 7.06 -3.77 -19.66
N THR A 6 6.86 -3.29 -18.43
CA THR A 6 7.21 -1.91 -18.02
C THR A 6 8.51 -1.84 -17.22
N LYS A 7 9.15 -2.97 -16.93
CA LYS A 7 10.32 -3.10 -16.04
C LYS A 7 10.09 -2.46 -14.66
N THR A 8 8.89 -2.61 -14.12
CA THR A 8 8.50 -1.96 -12.85
C THR A 8 8.62 -2.93 -11.69
N HIS A 9 9.41 -2.59 -10.67
CA HIS A 9 9.29 -3.19 -9.34
C HIS A 9 8.28 -2.40 -8.51
N LEU A 10 7.23 -3.10 -8.08
CA LEU A 10 6.12 -2.58 -7.29
C LEU A 10 6.05 -3.25 -5.93
N PHE A 11 5.88 -2.45 -4.88
CA PHE A 11 5.51 -2.90 -3.53
C PHE A 11 4.05 -2.60 -3.21
N TRP A 12 3.48 -3.49 -2.40
CA TRP A 12 2.19 -3.30 -1.75
C TRP A 12 2.45 -3.21 -0.24
N ASP A 13 2.27 -2.02 0.32
CA ASP A 13 2.67 -1.65 1.68
C ASP A 13 4.17 -1.82 1.99
N VAL A 14 4.61 -1.24 3.12
CA VAL A 14 6.01 -1.32 3.60
C VAL A 14 6.16 -1.90 5.00
N GLY A 15 5.04 -2.27 5.63
CA GLY A 15 5.02 -2.96 6.91
C GLY A 15 5.62 -2.16 8.07
N LEU A 16 5.85 -2.86 9.18
CA LEU A 16 6.50 -2.33 10.36
C LEU A 16 8.02 -2.18 10.21
N SER A 17 8.55 -1.12 10.80
CA SER A 17 9.96 -0.84 11.05
C SER A 17 10.35 -0.88 12.52
N GLN A 18 11.64 -1.12 12.76
CA GLN A 18 12.30 -0.99 14.06
C GLN A 18 12.72 0.45 14.37
N ASP A 19 12.81 1.33 13.37
CA ASP A 19 13.25 2.71 13.59
C ASP A 19 12.06 3.59 14.00
N PRO A 20 12.01 4.08 15.26
CA PRO A 20 10.91 4.93 15.72
C PRO A 20 10.82 6.27 14.97
N LYS A 21 11.89 6.71 14.29
CA LYS A 21 11.91 7.95 13.50
C LYS A 21 11.13 7.85 12.20
N GLU A 22 10.78 6.64 11.77
CA GLU A 22 9.95 6.40 10.58
C GLU A 22 8.44 6.49 10.88
N TYR A 23 8.08 6.94 12.08
CA TYR A 23 6.70 7.14 12.51
C TYR A 23 6.52 8.51 13.15
N THR A 24 5.27 8.97 13.25
CA THR A 24 4.92 10.13 14.09
C THR A 24 5.21 9.84 15.56
N GLN A 25 5.44 10.87 16.38
CA GLN A 25 5.73 10.69 17.81
C GLN A 25 4.59 9.98 18.53
N PHE A 26 3.33 10.27 18.17
CA PHE A 26 2.17 9.55 18.69
C PHE A 26 2.30 8.03 18.50
N VAL A 27 2.60 7.59 17.27
CA VAL A 27 2.74 6.18 16.96
C VAL A 27 3.93 5.55 17.70
N ALA A 28 5.09 6.20 17.64
CA ALA A 28 6.32 5.66 18.23
C ALA A 28 6.25 5.57 19.76
N GLU A 29 5.65 6.56 20.42
CA GLU A 29 5.61 6.63 21.87
C GLU A 29 4.42 5.90 22.50
N HIS A 30 3.31 5.76 21.76
CA HIS A 30 2.05 5.20 22.27
C HIS A 30 1.64 3.95 21.52
N THR A 31 1.28 4.06 20.24
CA THR A 31 0.65 2.97 19.48
C THR A 31 1.50 1.70 19.46
N VAL A 32 2.80 1.83 19.13
CA VAL A 32 3.74 0.71 19.09
C VAL A 32 3.85 0.01 20.46
N LYS A 33 3.87 0.80 21.55
CA LYS A 33 4.01 0.27 22.92
C LYS A 33 2.72 -0.38 23.41
N LEU A 34 1.59 0.28 23.20
CA LEU A 34 0.26 -0.18 23.62
C LEU A 34 -0.11 -1.50 22.95
N LEU A 35 0.19 -1.62 21.65
CA LEU A 35 -0.13 -2.81 20.85
C LEU A 35 0.96 -3.87 20.90
N TYR A 36 2.05 -3.65 21.63
CA TYR A 36 3.23 -4.52 21.66
C TYR A 36 3.72 -4.90 20.26
N ALA A 37 3.71 -3.92 19.34
CA ALA A 37 3.98 -4.16 17.93
C ALA A 37 5.39 -4.72 17.71
N ARG A 38 5.50 -5.74 16.85
CA ARG A 38 6.76 -6.43 16.55
C ARG A 38 7.08 -6.30 15.08
N SER A 39 8.13 -5.55 14.79
CA SER A 39 8.71 -5.44 13.46
C SER A 39 9.48 -6.72 13.07
N PRO A 40 9.61 -7.02 11.77
CA PRO A 40 10.49 -8.07 11.28
C PRO A 40 11.94 -7.91 11.76
N ARG A 41 12.65 -9.02 11.92
CA ARG A 41 14.06 -9.02 12.36
C ARG A 41 15.00 -8.34 11.36
N LEU A 42 14.70 -8.45 10.08
CA LEU A 42 15.45 -7.82 8.99
C LEU A 42 14.67 -6.61 8.49
N SER A 43 15.36 -5.52 8.24
CA SER A 43 14.80 -4.36 7.54
C SER A 43 14.25 -4.75 6.16
N LEU A 44 13.33 -3.95 5.62
CA LEU A 44 12.77 -4.22 4.29
C LEU A 44 13.86 -4.22 3.20
N ILE A 45 14.87 -3.35 3.32
CA ILE A 45 16.03 -3.31 2.42
C ILE A 45 16.84 -4.61 2.50
N GLU A 46 17.13 -5.13 3.70
CA GLU A 46 17.84 -6.40 3.85
C GLU A 46 17.03 -7.59 3.30
N GLN A 47 15.71 -7.56 3.48
CA GLN A 47 14.81 -8.57 2.92
C GLN A 47 14.79 -8.55 1.40
N LEU A 48 14.86 -7.36 0.78
CA LEU A 48 14.97 -7.17 -0.66
C LEU A 48 16.30 -7.65 -1.21
N LYS A 49 17.40 -7.23 -0.58
CA LYS A 49 18.75 -7.60 -0.98
C LYS A 49 18.94 -9.12 -1.00
N LYS A 50 18.37 -9.84 -0.03
CA LYS A 50 18.38 -11.31 0.01
C LYS A 50 17.66 -11.97 -1.17
N ARG A 51 16.76 -11.24 -1.84
CA ARG A 51 16.02 -11.69 -3.03
C ARG A 51 16.62 -11.14 -4.32
N GLY A 52 17.80 -10.52 -4.25
CA GLY A 52 18.51 -9.97 -5.41
C GLY A 52 17.91 -8.67 -5.96
N VAL A 53 17.03 -8.01 -5.21
CA VAL A 53 16.41 -6.74 -5.61
C VAL A 53 17.07 -5.61 -4.82
N GLN A 54 17.54 -4.57 -5.51
CA GLN A 54 18.09 -3.38 -4.87
C GLN A 54 16.97 -2.42 -4.51
N ALA A 55 17.20 -1.57 -3.50
CA ALA A 55 16.20 -0.62 -3.04
C ALA A 55 15.89 0.44 -4.12
N GLU A 56 16.90 0.75 -4.94
CA GLU A 56 16.84 1.69 -6.06
C GLU A 56 16.00 1.16 -7.23
N ASP A 57 15.80 -0.15 -7.33
CA ASP A 57 14.98 -0.76 -8.38
C ASP A 57 13.49 -0.52 -8.13
N ILE A 58 13.10 -0.25 -6.88
CA ILE A 58 11.71 0.00 -6.49
C ILE A 58 11.29 1.37 -7.03
N SER A 59 10.29 1.36 -7.91
CA SER A 59 9.77 2.56 -8.57
C SER A 59 8.33 2.90 -8.15
N VAL A 60 7.59 1.91 -7.65
CA VAL A 60 6.20 2.08 -7.23
C VAL A 60 5.99 1.43 -5.86
N VAL A 61 5.36 2.17 -4.96
CA VAL A 61 4.79 1.63 -3.71
C VAL A 61 3.32 2.01 -3.68
N ILE A 62 2.43 1.03 -3.65
CA ILE A 62 1.00 1.26 -3.43
C ILE A 62 0.71 0.94 -1.96
N PHE A 63 0.18 1.92 -1.24
CA PHE A 63 -0.28 1.74 0.12
C PHE A 63 -1.75 1.32 0.11
N SER A 64 -2.06 0.19 0.72
CA SER A 64 -3.42 -0.31 0.89
C SER A 64 -4.29 0.70 1.62
N HIS A 65 -3.74 1.41 2.59
CA HIS A 65 -4.33 2.57 3.25
C HIS A 65 -3.25 3.27 4.08
N HIS A 66 -3.55 4.46 4.62
CA HIS A 66 -2.62 5.15 5.50
C HIS A 66 -2.86 4.78 6.97
N HIS A 67 -2.35 3.62 7.35
CA HIS A 67 -2.02 3.30 8.73
C HIS A 67 -0.51 3.16 8.91
N TRP A 68 -0.05 3.42 10.12
CA TRP A 68 1.37 3.44 10.49
C TRP A 68 2.09 2.11 10.24
N ASP A 69 1.39 0.99 10.30
CA ASP A 69 1.93 -0.36 10.07
C ASP A 69 1.89 -0.79 8.60
N HIS A 70 1.32 0.03 7.72
CA HIS A 70 1.25 -0.19 6.27
C HIS A 70 2.05 0.85 5.48
N SER A 71 1.97 2.11 5.93
CA SER A 71 2.45 3.30 5.26
C SER A 71 3.38 4.10 6.17
N ARG A 72 4.62 4.21 5.73
CA ARG A 72 5.72 4.94 6.39
C ARG A 72 6.47 5.73 5.32
N PRO A 73 7.15 6.85 5.64
CA PRO A 73 7.99 7.54 4.69
C PRO A 73 8.96 6.58 3.97
N ILE A 74 8.98 6.61 2.64
CA ILE A 74 9.75 5.69 1.80
C ILE A 74 10.90 6.36 1.06
N ARG A 75 11.00 7.69 1.04
CA ARG A 75 11.97 8.39 0.18
C ARG A 75 13.43 8.03 0.50
N SER A 76 13.77 7.88 1.78
CA SER A 76 15.11 7.45 2.19
C SER A 76 15.38 5.98 1.87
N MET A 77 14.32 5.17 1.87
CA MET A 77 14.39 3.73 1.63
C MET A 77 14.46 3.40 0.14
N PHE A 78 13.61 4.04 -0.67
CA PHE A 78 13.41 3.79 -2.09
C PHE A 78 13.52 5.12 -2.85
N PRO A 79 14.75 5.58 -3.15
CA PRO A 79 14.98 6.93 -3.68
C PRO A 79 14.37 7.16 -5.07
N ASN A 80 14.00 6.09 -5.79
CA ASN A 80 13.36 6.15 -7.11
C ASN A 80 11.83 5.91 -7.06
N ALA A 81 11.28 5.59 -5.90
CA ALA A 81 9.87 5.27 -5.77
C ALA A 81 8.96 6.50 -5.75
N THR A 82 7.73 6.28 -6.24
CA THR A 82 6.56 7.12 -5.95
C THR A 82 5.56 6.31 -5.13
N GLY A 83 5.07 6.89 -4.05
CA GLY A 83 4.01 6.33 -3.21
C GLY A 83 2.61 6.64 -3.77
N TYR A 84 1.72 5.66 -3.77
CA TYR A 84 0.36 5.80 -4.25
C TYR A 84 -0.65 5.40 -3.17
N PHE A 85 -1.70 6.21 -3.02
CA PHE A 85 -2.79 5.97 -2.08
C PHE A 85 -4.13 5.87 -2.80
N GLY A 86 -5.15 5.35 -2.09
CA GLY A 86 -6.53 5.37 -2.57
C GLY A 86 -7.17 6.76 -2.56
N LEU A 87 -8.36 6.84 -3.14
CA LEU A 87 -9.12 8.07 -3.28
C LEU A 87 -9.61 8.58 -1.91
N GLY A 88 -9.46 9.87 -1.64
CA GLY A 88 -9.94 10.50 -0.39
C GLY A 88 -9.00 10.31 0.81
N THR A 89 -7.78 9.80 0.60
CA THR A 89 -6.74 9.75 1.63
C THR A 89 -6.29 11.17 2.02
N TRP A 90 -6.07 12.07 1.06
CA TRP A 90 -5.65 13.44 1.36
C TRP A 90 -6.74 14.20 2.11
N ASP A 91 -8.00 14.07 1.70
CA ASP A 91 -9.13 14.73 2.38
C ASP A 91 -9.26 14.26 3.84
N HIS A 92 -8.89 13.02 4.13
CA HIS A 92 -8.97 12.45 5.47
C HIS A 92 -7.78 12.85 6.36
N PHE A 93 -6.57 12.90 5.82
CA PHE A 93 -5.33 13.02 6.60
C PHE A 93 -4.66 14.40 6.56
N ALA A 94 -5.02 15.25 5.61
CA ALA A 94 -4.43 16.58 5.52
C ALA A 94 -5.06 17.57 6.51
N PRO A 95 -4.27 18.51 7.08
CA PRO A 95 -2.82 18.55 7.03
C PRO A 95 -2.21 17.51 7.97
N GLY A 96 -1.20 16.78 7.48
CA GLY A 96 -0.44 15.86 8.34
C GLY A 96 0.40 16.60 9.38
N LEU A 97 0.78 15.91 10.46
CA LEU A 97 1.58 16.43 11.58
C LEU A 97 3.00 15.88 11.57
N PHE A 98 3.96 16.72 11.97
CA PHE A 98 5.36 16.31 12.10
C PHE A 98 5.60 15.45 13.34
N HIS A 99 6.71 14.72 13.35
CA HIS A 99 7.09 13.93 14.51
C HIS A 99 7.23 14.80 15.77
N GLU A 100 7.79 16.00 15.66
CA GLU A 100 8.05 16.87 16.82
C GLU A 100 6.83 17.68 17.28
N GLU A 101 5.70 17.56 16.58
CA GLU A 101 4.49 18.32 16.91
C GLU A 101 3.72 17.67 18.08
N PRO A 102 2.95 18.47 18.84
CA PRO A 102 2.23 17.97 20.00
C PRO A 102 1.31 16.80 19.68
N TYR A 103 1.13 15.95 20.68
CA TYR A 103 0.21 14.82 20.67
C TYR A 103 -1.17 15.20 20.07
N ASP A 104 -1.59 14.43 19.06
CA ASP A 104 -2.89 14.59 18.43
C ASP A 104 -3.76 13.35 18.64
N PRO A 105 -4.81 13.43 19.49
CA PRO A 105 -5.73 12.32 19.70
C PRO A 105 -6.58 11.99 18.47
N ALA A 106 -6.70 12.89 17.50
CA ALA A 106 -7.41 12.64 16.25
C ALA A 106 -6.59 11.78 15.28
N GLY A 107 -5.29 11.57 15.55
CA GLY A 107 -4.43 10.73 14.74
C GLY A 107 -4.28 11.24 13.31
N LYS A 108 -4.09 12.56 13.12
CA LYS A 108 -3.79 13.12 11.79
C LYS A 108 -2.61 12.40 11.13
N GLY A 109 -2.59 12.44 9.80
CA GLY A 109 -1.61 11.72 9.01
C GLY A 109 -0.20 12.25 9.20
N ASP A 110 0.78 11.56 8.64
CA ASP A 110 2.19 11.97 8.72
C ASP A 110 2.48 13.16 7.78
N ALA A 111 3.06 14.25 8.32
CA ALA A 111 3.42 15.45 7.57
C ALA A 111 4.38 15.19 6.41
N ASN A 112 5.19 14.12 6.46
CA ASN A 112 6.05 13.72 5.34
C ASN A 112 5.23 13.44 4.07
N PHE A 113 3.98 12.99 4.20
CA PHE A 113 3.06 12.78 3.09
C PHE A 113 2.10 13.95 2.88
N PHE A 114 1.45 14.41 3.97
CA PHE A 114 0.21 15.21 3.86
C PHE A 114 0.37 16.67 4.27
N HIS A 115 1.58 17.14 4.59
CA HIS A 115 1.78 18.57 4.86
C HIS A 115 1.75 19.36 3.54
N PRO A 116 0.89 20.39 3.39
CA PRO A 116 0.60 21.03 2.10
C PRO A 116 1.82 21.67 1.42
N THR A 117 2.80 22.13 2.20
CA THR A 117 3.99 22.85 1.69
C THR A 117 5.33 22.26 2.12
N LYS A 118 5.33 21.23 2.96
CA LYS A 118 6.54 20.68 3.59
C LYS A 118 6.62 19.16 3.50
N ALA A 119 5.65 18.50 2.85
CA ALA A 119 5.74 17.08 2.55
C ALA A 119 7.04 16.78 1.82
N THR A 120 7.72 15.73 2.27
CA THR A 120 9.03 15.30 1.76
C THR A 120 8.89 14.12 0.81
N GLU A 121 7.82 13.35 0.92
CA GLU A 121 7.56 12.16 0.12
C GLU A 121 7.05 12.50 -1.28
N ARG A 122 7.49 11.74 -2.28
CA ARG A 122 6.86 11.77 -3.61
C ARG A 122 5.66 10.85 -3.58
N SER A 123 4.50 11.39 -3.28
CA SER A 123 3.28 10.61 -3.17
C SER A 123 2.05 11.32 -3.71
N LYS A 124 1.03 10.55 -4.09
CA LYS A 124 -0.26 11.04 -4.58
C LYS A 124 -1.35 9.97 -4.49
N GLU A 125 -2.60 10.37 -4.62
CA GLU A 125 -3.68 9.42 -4.86
C GLU A 125 -3.60 8.84 -6.28
N LEU A 126 -4.04 7.59 -6.41
CA LEU A 126 -4.24 6.96 -7.72
C LEU A 126 -5.27 7.75 -8.53
N SER A 127 -4.94 8.00 -9.79
CA SER A 127 -5.78 8.74 -10.73
C SER A 127 -5.74 8.06 -12.09
N GLY A 128 -6.78 8.25 -12.89
CA GLY A 128 -6.95 7.60 -14.19
C GLY A 128 -8.31 6.93 -14.32
N SER A 129 -8.38 5.94 -15.20
CA SER A 129 -9.63 5.24 -15.50
C SER A 129 -9.95 4.19 -14.44
N TRP A 130 -11.06 4.40 -13.74
CA TRP A 130 -11.68 3.43 -12.85
C TRP A 130 -12.89 2.82 -13.54
N ILE A 131 -13.01 1.50 -13.52
CA ILE A 131 -14.13 0.75 -14.09
C ILE A 131 -14.64 -0.28 -13.08
N PRO A 132 -15.91 -0.73 -13.17
CA PRO A 132 -16.40 -1.81 -12.31
C PRO A 132 -15.62 -3.12 -12.52
N TYR A 133 -15.36 -3.85 -11.44
CA TYR A 133 -14.73 -5.17 -11.46
C TYR A 133 -15.28 -6.06 -10.33
N GLY A 134 -16.01 -7.12 -10.69
CA GLY A 134 -16.67 -7.99 -9.72
C GLY A 134 -17.66 -7.19 -8.83
N PRO A 135 -17.58 -7.29 -7.48
CA PRO A 135 -18.44 -6.54 -6.58
C PRO A 135 -17.98 -5.08 -6.33
N PHE A 136 -16.89 -4.64 -6.97
CA PHE A 136 -16.34 -3.30 -6.77
C PHE A 136 -16.80 -2.36 -7.89
N ASP A 137 -17.36 -1.22 -7.50
CA ASP A 137 -17.79 -0.16 -8.43
C ASP A 137 -16.60 0.48 -9.16
N ARG A 138 -15.42 0.49 -8.51
CA ARG A 138 -14.21 1.13 -9.01
C ARG A 138 -13.00 0.20 -8.86
N ALA A 139 -12.41 -0.14 -9.98
CA ALA A 139 -11.15 -0.85 -10.10
C ALA A 139 -10.31 -0.26 -11.24
N MET A 140 -8.99 -0.27 -11.07
CA MET A 140 -8.01 0.23 -12.02
C MET A 140 -7.11 -0.92 -12.45
N ASP A 141 -7.05 -1.19 -13.75
CA ASP A 141 -5.99 -2.00 -14.33
C ASP A 141 -4.71 -1.14 -14.38
N PHE A 142 -3.84 -1.34 -13.39
CA PHE A 142 -2.70 -0.46 -13.14
C PHE A 142 -1.67 -0.51 -14.27
N PHE A 143 -1.44 -1.69 -14.85
CA PHE A 143 -0.51 -1.88 -15.98
C PHE A 143 -1.19 -1.87 -17.35
N ARG A 144 -2.53 -1.88 -17.39
CA ARG A 144 -3.36 -1.90 -18.61
C ARG A 144 -3.21 -3.17 -19.43
N ASP A 145 -2.85 -4.26 -18.78
CA ASP A 145 -2.68 -5.58 -19.37
C ASP A 145 -3.38 -6.69 -18.56
N GLY A 146 -4.16 -6.31 -17.55
CA GLY A 146 -4.91 -7.20 -16.68
C GLY A 146 -4.08 -7.91 -15.59
N SER A 147 -2.76 -7.63 -15.49
CA SER A 147 -1.88 -8.30 -14.52
C SER A 147 -2.04 -7.81 -13.08
N LEU A 148 -2.47 -6.56 -12.89
CA LEU A 148 -2.70 -5.97 -11.58
C LEU A 148 -3.95 -5.08 -11.61
N TRP A 149 -5.00 -5.53 -10.92
CA TRP A 149 -6.18 -4.73 -10.64
C TRP A 149 -6.09 -4.15 -9.23
N VAL A 150 -6.09 -2.83 -9.13
CA VAL A 150 -6.23 -2.11 -7.86
C VAL A 150 -7.71 -1.79 -7.66
N LEU A 151 -8.27 -2.25 -6.57
CA LEU A 151 -9.69 -2.14 -6.24
C LEU A 151 -9.85 -1.02 -5.22
N ASP A 152 -10.74 -0.08 -5.50
CA ASP A 152 -11.13 0.92 -4.52
C ASP A 152 -12.14 0.30 -3.56
N ALA A 153 -11.72 0.17 -2.29
CA ALA A 153 -12.37 -0.66 -1.27
C ALA A 153 -12.61 0.13 0.02
N PRO A 154 -13.26 1.31 -0.03
CA PRO A 154 -13.41 2.20 1.11
C PRO A 154 -14.07 1.49 2.31
N GLY A 155 -13.68 1.86 3.51
CA GLY A 155 -14.49 1.71 4.73
C GLY A 155 -13.72 1.50 6.03
N HIS A 156 -12.59 0.79 6.04
CA HIS A 156 -11.67 0.89 7.19
C HIS A 156 -11.06 2.30 7.23
N MET A 157 -10.67 2.78 6.05
CA MET A 157 -10.43 4.19 5.74
C MET A 157 -11.12 4.58 4.43
N PRO A 158 -11.33 5.89 4.19
CA PRO A 158 -11.83 6.38 2.91
C PRO A 158 -10.99 5.90 1.72
N GLY A 159 -9.67 6.00 1.79
CA GLY A 159 -8.76 5.57 0.71
C GLY A 159 -8.27 4.14 0.81
N ASN A 160 -9.05 3.22 1.39
CA ASN A 160 -8.68 1.80 1.43
C ASN A 160 -8.69 1.18 0.03
N LEU A 161 -7.64 0.44 -0.28
CA LEU A 161 -7.44 -0.30 -1.50
C LEU A 161 -7.31 -1.80 -1.21
N ALA A 162 -7.77 -2.60 -2.15
CA ALA A 162 -7.41 -4.00 -2.29
C ALA A 162 -6.72 -4.22 -3.64
N ALA A 163 -6.08 -5.37 -3.84
CA ALA A 163 -5.51 -5.71 -5.15
C ALA A 163 -5.83 -7.14 -5.55
N VAL A 164 -6.07 -7.34 -6.84
CA VAL A 164 -6.10 -8.65 -7.49
C VAL A 164 -4.90 -8.73 -8.42
N VAL A 165 -3.96 -9.61 -8.08
CA VAL A 165 -2.79 -9.89 -8.93
C VAL A 165 -3.11 -11.11 -9.78
N CYS A 166 -3.12 -10.95 -11.10
CA CYS A 166 -3.32 -12.02 -12.06
C CYS A 166 -1.95 -12.50 -12.56
N THR A 167 -1.60 -13.75 -12.26
CA THR A 167 -0.38 -14.37 -12.78
C THR A 167 -0.74 -15.49 -13.74
N SER A 168 -0.03 -15.58 -14.87
CA SER A 168 -0.11 -16.71 -15.80
C SER A 168 1.22 -17.46 -15.80
N ASP A 169 1.22 -18.74 -15.48
CA ASP A 169 2.40 -19.62 -15.60
C ASP A 169 2.36 -20.48 -16.88
N GLY A 170 1.72 -19.97 -17.94
CA GLY A 170 1.54 -20.65 -19.23
C GLY A 170 0.36 -21.63 -19.23
N GLU A 171 0.16 -22.41 -18.16
CA GLU A 171 -0.94 -23.39 -18.07
C GLU A 171 -2.06 -23.00 -17.10
N ARG A 172 -1.82 -22.10 -16.13
CA ARG A 172 -2.80 -21.69 -15.13
C ARG A 172 -2.79 -20.19 -14.89
N SER A 173 -3.99 -19.63 -14.78
CA SER A 173 -4.20 -18.28 -14.25
C SER A 173 -4.51 -18.38 -12.77
N SER A 174 -3.76 -17.65 -11.94
CA SER A 174 -4.01 -17.54 -10.50
C SER A 174 -4.29 -16.08 -10.13
N ALA A 175 -5.18 -15.87 -9.17
CA ALA A 175 -5.51 -14.57 -8.62
C ALA A 175 -5.17 -14.53 -7.13
N LEU A 176 -4.37 -13.54 -6.71
CA LEU A 176 -4.11 -13.25 -5.29
C LEU A 176 -4.86 -11.98 -4.89
N LEU A 177 -5.70 -12.08 -3.85
CA LEU A 177 -6.39 -10.95 -3.26
C LEU A 177 -5.59 -10.41 -2.06
N LEU A 178 -5.17 -9.15 -2.14
CA LEU A 178 -4.53 -8.43 -1.04
C LEU A 178 -5.57 -7.50 -0.41
N TRP A 179 -6.06 -7.86 0.78
CA TRP A 179 -7.22 -7.22 1.42
C TRP A 179 -6.89 -6.56 2.78
N SER A 180 -5.60 -6.45 3.12
CA SER A 180 -5.07 -5.68 4.28
C SER A 180 -5.95 -5.81 5.55
N ASP A 181 -6.36 -4.69 6.14
CA ASP A 181 -7.09 -4.62 7.42
C ASP A 181 -8.59 -4.94 7.38
N LYS A 182 -9.17 -5.17 6.20
CA LYS A 182 -10.62 -5.34 6.06
C LYS A 182 -11.14 -6.74 6.49
N GLY A 183 -10.34 -7.51 7.23
CA GLY A 183 -10.61 -8.88 7.68
C GLY A 183 -10.53 -9.12 9.19
N THR A 184 -10.53 -8.07 10.02
CA THR A 184 -10.48 -8.21 11.48
C THR A 184 -11.86 -8.53 12.06
N THR A 185 -12.35 -9.74 11.81
CA THR A 185 -13.13 -10.64 12.71
C THR A 185 -13.77 -11.76 11.88
N ASN A 186 -13.41 -13.02 12.19
CA ASN A 186 -14.03 -14.28 11.76
C ASN A 186 -14.65 -14.32 10.35
N CYS A 187 -13.85 -14.59 9.33
CA CYS A 187 -14.35 -15.19 8.08
C CYS A 187 -13.36 -16.24 7.58
N SER A 188 -13.86 -17.45 7.35
CA SER A 188 -13.14 -18.54 6.67
C SER A 188 -12.59 -18.05 5.33
N PRO A 189 -11.46 -18.61 4.83
CA PRO A 189 -10.89 -18.19 3.56
C PRO A 189 -11.91 -18.39 2.45
N ALA A 190 -12.42 -17.30 1.89
CA ALA A 190 -13.18 -17.35 0.65
C ALA A 190 -12.18 -17.67 -0.47
N VAL A 191 -12.12 -18.95 -0.85
CA VAL A 191 -11.59 -19.34 -2.15
C VAL A 191 -12.52 -18.72 -3.18
N VAL A 192 -12.12 -17.59 -3.77
CA VAL A 192 -12.76 -17.10 -4.98
C VAL A 192 -12.37 -18.07 -6.07
N SER A 193 -13.25 -19.04 -6.37
CA SER A 193 -13.08 -19.91 -7.53
C SER A 193 -12.98 -19.01 -8.75
N ALA A 194 -11.88 -19.14 -9.51
CA ALA A 194 -11.72 -18.45 -10.78
C ALA A 194 -12.90 -18.81 -11.70
N GLY A 195 -13.86 -17.89 -11.80
CA GLY A 195 -14.84 -17.92 -12.87
C GLY A 195 -14.07 -17.79 -14.18
N SER A 196 -14.29 -18.71 -15.11
CA SER A 196 -13.64 -18.72 -16.41
C SER A 196 -13.92 -17.41 -17.15
N VAL A 197 -12.92 -16.55 -17.25
CA VAL A 197 -12.93 -15.41 -18.16
C VAL A 197 -12.76 -15.98 -19.57
N ARG A 198 -13.89 -16.15 -20.29
CA ARG A 198 -13.84 -16.39 -21.74
C ARG A 198 -13.38 -15.11 -22.41
N VAL A 199 -12.16 -15.12 -22.92
CA VAL A 199 -11.72 -14.16 -23.94
C VAL A 199 -12.40 -14.56 -25.24
N SER A 200 -13.35 -13.76 -25.71
CA SER A 200 -13.86 -13.87 -27.08
C SER A 200 -12.78 -13.40 -28.04
N THR A 201 -12.39 -14.28 -28.96
CA THR A 201 -11.48 -14.04 -30.10
C THR A 201 -11.97 -12.95 -31.02
#